data_AF-A0AA36EEH1-F1
#
_entry.id   AF-A0AA36EEH1-F1
#
_cell.length_a   1.000
_cell.length_b   1.000
_cell.length_c   1.000
_cell.angle_alpha   90.00
_cell.angle_beta   90.00
_cell.angle_gamma   90.00
#
_symmetry.space_group_name_H-M   'P 1'
#
loop_
_entity.id
_entity.type
_entity.pdbx_description
1 polymer ?
#
loop_
_entity_poly.entity_id
_entity_poly.type
_entity_poly.pdbx_seq_one_letter_code
_entity_poly.pdbx_strand_id
1 'polypeptide(L)'
;MASSSNAPPPFASAPIQDLDYLYASIANISNFVSVKLSSDGNYHLWKTQMLCLMNSHNMVGLVDHTIVGPRIQSNLILGQYNSLLKGWIFASVNENVLDAVVDLKSAKEVWDKLKSFYDSTTGPHQGIYLNKFK
;
A
#
# COMPACT_ATOMS: atom_id res chain seq x y z
N MET A 1 -1.65 21.20 45.51
CA MET A 1 -1.60 21.80 44.17
C MET A 1 -1.61 20.67 43.17
N ALA A 2 -2.74 20.43 42.50
CA ALA A 2 -2.86 19.36 41.51
C ALA A 2 -2.38 19.90 40.15
N SER A 3 -1.34 19.27 39.59
CA SER A 3 -0.83 19.58 38.27
C SER A 3 -1.88 19.18 37.22
N SER A 4 -2.48 20.17 36.56
CA SER A 4 -3.40 19.96 35.45
C SER A 4 -2.61 19.50 34.22
N SER A 5 -2.82 18.24 33.83
CA SER A 5 -2.29 17.69 32.58
C SER A 5 -3.09 18.26 31.40
N ASN A 6 -2.49 19.16 30.63
CA ASN A 6 -3.08 19.68 29.40
C ASN A 6 -2.92 18.65 28.28
N ALA A 7 -3.86 17.71 28.19
CA ALA A 7 -4.04 16.96 26.95
C ALA A 7 -4.75 17.86 25.92
N PRO A 8 -4.27 17.95 24.66
CA PRO A 8 -4.94 18.75 23.65
C PRO A 8 -6.35 18.20 23.36
N PRO A 9 -7.33 19.07 23.04
CA PRO A 9 -8.70 18.63 22.80
C PRO A 9 -8.78 17.72 21.56
N PRO A 10 -9.68 16.72 21.56
CA PRO A 10 -9.81 15.73 20.48
C PRO A 10 -10.14 16.33 19.10
N PHE A 11 -10.55 17.61 19.06
CA PHE A 11 -10.94 18.31 17.83
C PHE A 11 -9.77 18.95 17.06
N ALA A 12 -8.60 19.12 17.68
CA ALA A 12 -7.47 19.77 17.00
C ALA A 12 -6.82 18.90 15.91
N SER A 13 -7.02 17.58 15.95
CA SER A 13 -6.34 16.63 15.06
C SER A 13 -7.17 16.17 13.85
N ALA A 14 -8.51 16.27 13.91
CA ALA A 14 -9.38 15.83 12.82
C ALA A 14 -9.21 16.64 11.51
N PRO A 15 -9.11 17.99 11.53
CA PRO A 15 -8.92 18.77 10.31
C PRO A 15 -7.60 18.47 9.59
N ILE A 16 -6.56 18.12 10.35
CA ILE A 16 -5.24 17.78 9.81
C ILE A 16 -5.30 16.41 9.11
N GLN A 17 -5.99 15.42 9.70
CA GLN A 17 -6.12 14.09 9.10
C GLN A 17 -6.95 14.07 7.82
N ASP A 18 -8.02 14.88 7.75
CA ASP A 18 -8.83 15.03 6.54
C ASP A 18 -8.00 15.68 5.41
N LEU A 19 -7.15 16.65 5.75
CA LEU A 19 -6.24 17.29 4.80
C LEU A 19 -5.15 16.34 4.30
N ASP A 20 -4.54 15.55 5.19
CA ASP A 20 -3.55 14.52 4.82
C ASP A 20 -4.16 13.48 3.88
N TYR A 21 -5.40 13.05 4.17
CA TYR A 21 -6.12 12.12 3.30
C TYR A 21 -6.42 12.75 1.95
N LEU A 22 -6.86 14.01 1.91
CA LEU A 22 -7.08 14.73 0.66
C LEU A 22 -5.80 14.77 -0.18
N TYR A 23 -4.67 15.16 0.40
CA TYR A 23 -3.36 15.19 -0.28
C TYR A 23 -2.95 13.82 -0.83
N ALA A 24 -3.18 12.74 -0.07
CA ALA A 24 -2.94 11.39 -0.56
C ALA A 24 -3.91 11.05 -1.72
N SER A 25 -5.20 11.32 -1.57
CA SER A 25 -6.22 10.95 -2.57
C SER A 25 -6.03 11.59 -3.94
N ILE A 26 -5.40 12.77 -4.00
CA ILE A 26 -5.11 13.49 -5.25
C ILE A 26 -3.71 13.18 -5.80
N ALA A 27 -2.93 12.33 -5.13
CA ALA A 27 -1.60 11.96 -5.57
C ALA A 27 -1.65 11.23 -6.93
N ASN A 28 -0.85 11.71 -7.88
CA ASN A 28 -0.70 11.03 -9.15
C ASN A 28 0.29 9.87 -9.02
N ILE A 29 -0.23 8.65 -9.08
CA ILE A 29 0.55 7.41 -8.93
C ILE A 29 1.69 7.33 -9.94
N SER A 30 1.49 7.81 -11.17
CA SER A 30 2.51 7.72 -12.22
C SER A 30 3.74 8.61 -11.98
N ASN A 31 3.65 9.60 -11.07
CA ASN A 31 4.80 10.38 -10.64
C ASN A 31 5.78 9.56 -9.77
N PHE A 32 5.31 8.47 -9.16
CA PHE A 32 6.09 7.62 -8.26
C PHE A 32 6.36 6.25 -8.85
N VAL A 33 5.35 5.64 -9.47
CA VAL A 33 5.39 4.28 -10.00
C VAL A 33 5.34 4.35 -11.52
N SER A 34 6.50 4.16 -12.15
CA SER A 34 6.66 4.26 -13.61
C SER A 34 6.45 2.94 -14.34
N VAL A 35 6.44 1.81 -13.63
CA VAL A 35 6.24 0.48 -14.20
C VAL A 35 4.88 -0.10 -13.83
N LYS A 36 4.30 -0.85 -14.76
CA LYS A 36 3.09 -1.63 -14.52
C LYS A 36 3.50 -3.06 -14.17
N LEU A 37 3.25 -3.50 -12.93
CA LEU A 37 3.63 -4.84 -12.47
C LEU A 37 3.00 -5.91 -13.37
N SER A 38 3.82 -6.81 -13.88
CA SER A 38 3.37 -7.85 -14.81
C SER A 38 4.04 -9.20 -14.59
N SER A 39 5.22 -9.21 -13.98
CA SER A 39 6.00 -10.43 -13.73
C SER A 39 7.01 -10.22 -12.59
N ASP A 40 7.72 -11.28 -12.23
CA ASP A 40 8.88 -11.24 -11.33
C ASP A 40 9.98 -10.29 -11.83
N GLY A 41 10.19 -10.22 -13.15
CA GLY A 41 11.25 -9.41 -13.77
C GLY A 41 11.15 -7.91 -13.51
N ASN A 42 9.96 -7.36 -13.25
CA ASN A 42 9.79 -5.95 -12.88
C ASN A 42 9.29 -5.73 -11.44
N TYR A 43 9.13 -6.80 -10.67
CA TYR A 43 8.58 -6.71 -9.32
C TYR A 43 9.47 -5.91 -8.36
N HIS A 44 10.80 -6.11 -8.38
CA HIS A 44 11.70 -5.35 -7.51
C HIS A 44 11.58 -3.83 -7.72
N LEU A 45 11.54 -3.40 -8.98
CA LEU A 45 11.40 -1.99 -9.34
C LEU A 45 10.03 -1.44 -8.92
N TRP A 46 8.96 -2.18 -9.26
CA TRP A 46 7.60 -1.81 -8.86
C TRP A 46 7.46 -1.69 -7.34
N LYS A 47 7.94 -2.68 -6.59
CA LYS A 47 7.89 -2.72 -5.12
C LYS A 47 8.61 -1.53 -4.50
N THR A 48 9.80 -1.21 -5.03
CA THR A 48 10.61 -0.07 -4.55
C THR A 48 9.88 1.25 -4.78
N GLN A 49 9.35 1.47 -5.98
CA GLN A 49 8.59 2.68 -6.31
C GLN A 49 7.30 2.82 -5.50
N MET A 50 6.57 1.72 -5.32
CA MET A 50 5.35 1.70 -4.52
C MET A 50 5.65 1.99 -3.05
N LEU A 51 6.74 1.45 -2.50
CA LEU A 51 7.19 1.79 -1.14
C LEU A 51 7.58 3.28 -1.02
N CYS A 52 8.19 3.88 -2.05
CA CYS A 52 8.46 5.33 -2.05
C CYS A 52 7.16 6.15 -1.95
N LEU A 53 6.14 5.80 -2.75
CA LEU A 53 4.82 6.43 -2.69
C LEU A 53 4.15 6.25 -1.32
N MET A 54 4.20 5.04 -0.75
CA MET A 54 3.65 4.79 0.58
C MET A 54 4.38 5.63 1.63
N ASN A 55 5.71 5.70 1.59
CA ASN A 55 6.50 6.48 2.54
C ASN A 55 6.22 7.99 2.46
N SER A 56 6.05 8.56 1.26
CA SER A 56 5.74 9.98 1.11
C SER A 56 4.38 10.38 1.71
N HIS A 57 3.50 9.40 1.94
CA HIS A 57 2.19 9.59 2.56
C HIS A 57 2.05 8.89 3.92
N ASN A 58 3.16 8.42 4.52
CA ASN A 58 3.18 7.66 5.78
C ASN A 58 2.35 6.36 5.78
N MET A 59 2.02 5.80 4.62
CA MET A 59 1.08 4.68 4.47
C MET A 59 1.70 3.29 4.60
N VAL A 60 3.02 3.16 4.81
CA VAL A 60 3.69 1.85 4.90
C VAL A 60 3.13 0.98 6.04
N GLY A 61 2.71 1.60 7.15
CA GLY A 61 2.09 0.89 8.28
C GLY A 61 0.82 0.12 7.92
N LEU A 62 0.19 0.39 6.77
CA LEU A 62 -0.99 -0.34 6.29
C LEU A 62 -0.65 -1.74 5.77
N VAL A 63 0.60 -2.00 5.40
CA VAL A 63 1.07 -3.29 4.87
C VAL A 63 2.10 -3.95 5.78
N ASP A 64 2.84 -3.15 6.56
CA ASP A 64 3.80 -3.61 7.55
C ASP A 64 3.45 -3.06 8.94
N HIS A 65 2.81 -3.89 9.76
CA HIS A 65 2.37 -3.49 11.10
C HIS A 65 3.53 -3.36 12.10
N THR A 66 4.76 -3.72 11.73
CA THR A 66 5.94 -3.47 12.57
C THR A 66 6.37 -2.00 12.53
N ILE A 67 5.97 -1.29 11.47
CA ILE A 67 6.21 0.15 11.31
C ILE A 67 5.04 0.89 11.96
N VAL A 68 5.35 1.78 12.90
CA VAL A 68 4.35 2.70 13.46
C VAL A 68 3.85 3.58 12.32
N GLY A 69 2.66 3.26 11.81
CA GLY A 69 2.02 3.98 10.71
C GLY A 69 1.64 5.42 11.09
N PRO A 70 0.88 6.12 10.24
CA PRO A 70 0.29 7.39 10.66
C PRO A 70 -0.49 7.08 11.94
N ARG A 71 -0.52 8.03 12.87
CA ARG A 71 -1.33 7.93 14.08
C ARG A 71 -2.80 8.05 13.64
N ILE A 72 -3.31 7.04 12.94
CA ILE A 72 -4.68 6.94 12.43
C ILE A 72 -5.56 6.76 13.67
N GLN A 73 -6.27 7.83 14.01
CA GLN A 73 -6.98 7.93 15.30
C GLN A 73 -8.33 7.21 15.28
N SER A 74 -8.85 6.80 14.12
CA SER A 74 -10.13 6.12 14.00
C SER A 74 -10.14 4.97 12.98
N ASN A 75 -10.95 3.95 13.26
CA ASN A 75 -11.18 2.81 12.35
C ASN A 75 -11.78 3.23 11.00
N LEU A 76 -12.54 4.35 10.96
CA LEU A 76 -13.13 4.88 9.74
C LEU A 76 -12.04 5.38 8.78
N ILE A 77 -11.09 6.15 9.30
CA ILE A 77 -9.95 6.70 8.53
C ILE A 77 -9.06 5.54 8.05
N LEU A 78 -8.83 4.52 8.88
CA LEU A 78 -8.08 3.33 8.48
C LEU A 78 -8.70 2.66 7.24
N GLY A 79 -10.03 2.53 7.19
CA GLY A 79 -10.73 1.96 6.03
C GLY A 79 -10.56 2.78 4.75
N GLN A 80 -10.55 4.11 4.85
CA GLN A 80 -10.34 5.01 3.71
C GLN A 80 -8.93 4.87 3.15
N TYR A 81 -7.91 4.95 4.01
CA TYR A 81 -6.51 4.77 3.60
C TYR A 81 -6.23 3.37 3.03
N ASN A 82 -6.89 2.34 3.58
CA ASN A 82 -6.78 0.98 3.06
C ASN A 82 -7.35 0.87 1.64
N SER A 83 -8.52 1.47 1.40
CA SER A 83 -9.15 1.53 0.07
C SER A 83 -8.32 2.33 -0.93
N LEU A 84 -7.76 3.46 -0.48
CA LEU A 84 -6.88 4.31 -1.30
C LEU A 84 -5.63 3.54 -1.73
N LEU A 85 -4.95 2.86 -0.81
CA LEU A 85 -3.75 2.09 -1.11
C LEU A 85 -4.03 0.93 -2.08
N LYS A 86 -5.18 0.26 -1.92
CA LYS A 86 -5.62 -0.74 -2.90
C LYS A 86 -5.77 -0.12 -4.29
N GLY A 87 -6.42 1.04 -4.38
CA GLY A 87 -6.58 1.77 -5.65
C GLY A 87 -5.25 2.09 -6.32
N TRP A 88 -4.26 2.53 -5.53
CA TRP A 88 -2.90 2.76 -6.03
C TRP A 88 -2.25 1.50 -6.58
N ILE A 89 -2.34 0.40 -5.84
CA ILE A 89 -1.81 -0.89 -6.30
C ILE A 89 -2.52 -1.30 -7.61
N PHE A 90 -3.85 -1.28 -7.65
CA PHE A 90 -4.64 -1.69 -8.81
C PHE A 90 -4.31 -0.89 -10.07
N ALA A 91 -4.14 0.43 -9.94
CA ALA A 91 -3.76 1.28 -11.06
C ALA A 91 -2.32 1.03 -11.58
N SER A 92 -1.47 0.41 -10.76
CA SER A 92 -0.06 0.15 -11.05
C SER A 92 0.27 -1.29 -11.47
N VAL A 93 -0.73 -2.16 -11.59
CA VAL A 93 -0.55 -3.56 -12.01
C VAL A 93 -1.27 -3.83 -13.32
N ASN A 94 -0.83 -4.84 -14.08
CA ASN A 94 -1.55 -5.27 -15.29
C ASN A 94 -2.84 -6.05 -14.98
N GLU A 95 -3.65 -6.28 -16.02
CA GLU A 95 -4.96 -6.90 -15.87
C GLU A 95 -4.87 -8.31 -15.26
N ASN A 96 -3.89 -9.11 -15.69
CA ASN A 96 -3.68 -10.45 -15.15
C ASN A 96 -3.33 -10.43 -13.65
N VAL A 97 -2.48 -9.49 -13.24
CA VAL A 97 -2.12 -9.33 -11.82
C VAL A 97 -3.29 -8.76 -11.03
N LEU A 98 -4.07 -7.84 -11.61
CA LEU A 98 -5.26 -7.27 -10.99
C LEU A 98 -6.32 -8.35 -10.71
N ASP A 99 -6.61 -9.18 -11.70
CA ASP A 99 -7.58 -10.29 -11.58
C ASP A 99 -7.22 -11.22 -10.40
N ALA A 100 -5.93 -11.48 -10.19
CA ALA A 100 -5.45 -12.31 -9.10
C ALA A 100 -5.60 -11.71 -7.69
N VAL A 101 -5.84 -10.40 -7.55
CA VAL A 101 -5.86 -9.69 -6.26
C VAL A 101 -7.10 -8.85 -6.00
N VAL A 102 -7.99 -8.67 -6.98
CA VAL A 102 -9.12 -7.72 -6.92
C VAL A 102 -10.10 -8.01 -5.78
N ASP A 103 -10.33 -9.29 -5.46
CA ASP A 103 -11.30 -9.74 -4.44
C ASP A 103 -10.81 -9.62 -2.99
N LEU A 104 -9.51 -9.36 -2.80
CA LEU A 104 -8.88 -9.25 -1.48
C LEU A 104 -9.42 -8.01 -0.74
N LYS A 105 -9.65 -8.13 0.56
CA LYS A 105 -10.40 -7.15 1.35
C LYS A 105 -9.54 -5.99 1.80
N SER A 106 -8.24 -6.21 1.99
CA SER A 106 -7.32 -5.16 2.47
C SER A 106 -6.10 -4.94 1.58
N ALA A 107 -5.52 -3.74 1.64
CA ALA A 107 -4.24 -3.42 1.00
C ALA A 107 -3.11 -4.34 1.47
N LYS A 108 -3.13 -4.76 2.75
CA LYS A 108 -2.19 -5.75 3.29
C LYS A 108 -2.32 -7.09 2.61
N GLU A 109 -3.55 -7.62 2.48
CA GLU A 109 -3.78 -8.89 1.79
C GLU A 109 -3.30 -8.82 0.33
N VAL A 110 -3.60 -7.73 -0.37
CA VAL A 110 -3.11 -7.49 -1.74
C VAL A 110 -1.57 -7.48 -1.76
N TRP A 111 -0.94 -6.71 -0.89
CA TRP A 111 0.51 -6.60 -0.80
C TRP A 111 1.19 -7.94 -0.51
N ASP A 112 0.71 -8.67 0.50
CA ASP A 112 1.23 -9.98 0.87
C ASP A 112 1.03 -11.02 -0.23
N LYS A 113 -0.10 -10.97 -0.95
CA LYS A 113 -0.35 -11.86 -2.09
C LYS A 113 0.66 -11.62 -3.21
N LEU A 114 0.86 -10.37 -3.61
CA LEU A 114 1.87 -10.01 -4.62
C LEU A 114 3.28 -10.40 -4.15
N LYS A 115 3.59 -10.17 -2.87
CA LYS A 115 4.83 -10.62 -2.25
C LYS A 115 5.01 -12.13 -2.39
N SER A 116 3.99 -12.93 -2.11
CA SER A 116 4.06 -14.39 -2.22
C SER A 116 4.34 -14.89 -3.63
N PHE A 117 3.87 -14.17 -4.65
CA PHE A 117 4.12 -14.52 -6.06
C PHE A 117 5.55 -14.23 -6.51
N TYR A 118 6.18 -13.17 -5.98
CA TYR A 118 7.40 -12.62 -6.58
C TYR A 118 8.62 -12.56 -5.64
N ASP A 119 8.46 -12.52 -4.31
CA ASP A 119 9.61 -12.54 -3.36
C ASP A 119 10.23 -13.95 -3.21
N SER A 120 9.51 -15.01 -3.61
CA SER A 120 10.00 -16.41 -3.49
C SER A 120 11.05 -16.79 -4.54
N THR A 121 11.44 -15.88 -5.43
CA THR A 121 12.41 -16.17 -6.50
C THR A 121 13.86 -16.00 -6.01
N THR A 122 14.25 -16.83 -5.04
CA THR A 122 15.64 -17.29 -4.91
C THR A 122 15.65 -18.80 -4.75
N GLY A 123 15.52 -19.49 -5.88
CA GLY A 123 16.12 -20.79 -6.10
C GLY A 123 16.62 -20.81 -7.55
N PRO A 124 17.91 -21.08 -7.83
CA PRO A 124 18.30 -21.44 -9.18
C PRO A 124 17.59 -22.77 -9.49
N HIS A 125 16.99 -22.87 -10.68
CA HIS A 125 16.21 -23.99 -11.22
C HIS A 125 14.68 -23.93 -11.01
N GLN A 126 13.98 -23.16 -11.86
CA GLN A 126 12.95 -23.72 -12.75
C GLN A 126 12.47 -22.69 -13.77
N GLY A 127 13.24 -22.56 -14.85
CA GLY A 127 12.59 -22.53 -16.17
C GLY A 127 11.87 -23.87 -16.35
N ILE A 128 10.73 -23.86 -17.05
CA ILE A 128 9.71 -24.93 -17.14
C ILE A 128 8.61 -24.75 -16.06
N TYR A 129 7.76 -23.72 -16.16
CA TYR A 129 6.30 -23.78 -15.94
C TYR A 129 5.62 -22.47 -16.39
N LEU A 130 5.90 -22.00 -17.61
CA LEU A 130 5.04 -21.03 -18.30
C LEU A 130 4.70 -21.56 -19.69
N ASN A 131 4.09 -22.74 -19.73
CA ASN A 131 3.54 -23.35 -20.95
C ASN A 131 2.17 -23.98 -20.72
N LYS A 132 1.36 -23.37 -19.85
CA LYS A 132 -0.09 -23.59 -19.85
C LYS A 132 -0.75 -22.31 -19.39
N PHE A 133 -1.05 -21.41 -20.31
CA PHE A 133 -2.35 -20.77 -20.49
C PHE A 133 -2.30 -20.14 -21.89
N LYS A 134 -2.93 -20.86 -22.82
CA LYS A 134 -3.21 -20.42 -24.19
C LYS A 134 -4.63 -19.89 -24.21
#